data_AF-A0A5K4F5F5-F1
#
_entry.id   AF-A0A5K4F5F5-F1
#
_cell.length_a   1.000
_cell.length_b   1.000
_cell.length_c   1.000
_cell.angle_alpha   90.00
_cell.angle_beta   90.00
_cell.angle_gamma   90.00
#
_symmetry.space_group_name_H-M   'P 1'
#
loop_
_entity.id
_entity.type
_entity.pdbx_description
1 polymer ?
#
loop_
_entity_poly.entity_id
_entity_poly.type
_entity_poly.pdbx_seq_one_letter_code
_entity_poly.pdbx_strand_id
1 'polypeptide(L)'
;MLLLLVILYLFFLKERLVEYSAAQNYANGKGNLERKIPKGSEFTVGEKFRVRVVLSKDLENNANFDLFKLQVKDALRFWTKAIQPKKHPTQKILIERNCDNRVRSLMRPRYHYCEGGCNNVSICNGFEIPEKYLQKCRSSEKDVVSKTEVKKRGNIDFVLFVRSHNACISESTMATADTCEKDLDTDRPIAGSIVICSAMKYLDSNPGELKRIIIHELGHTFGFDYWLFPYLRYDDGSPRTRRNPQTGEPELPKHVNEGLKADRNTIQYVSRKWRTVSSDQTYQRVGLTLRSVVNFARNHFRCNELDAVDLESDGHGGSRLSHFERRLSIGEVMSPKVDIMASVSGLTLSFFKDTGQKTASPWCNEPITKKSGIRCIPHINAYGVCNLVNVGHTLKPEHTHFNNLPNVEPSRQNRFGGFDIHADYCPYMSMFNNVLSTTMNSHCGDINNRKYQDVHSDSQYYGKKSRCFNYGTTYMSGNRSWSFSGCFQVKCTLRFEHLVYFRREWRECPRQGGIIKTALENTRYDWIECPDFRDACSVTEISGRIRKRKNKEN
;
A
#
# COMPACT_ATOMS: atom_id res chain seq x y z
N MET A 1 4.63 -49.94 5.48
CA MET A 1 3.81 -48.72 5.24
C MET A 1 3.60 -47.87 6.49
N LEU A 2 3.12 -48.43 7.61
CA LEU A 2 2.87 -47.69 8.85
C LEU A 2 4.12 -46.99 9.42
N LEU A 3 5.27 -47.67 9.44
CA LEU A 3 6.54 -47.11 9.95
C LEU A 3 7.02 -45.90 9.11
N LEU A 4 6.84 -45.94 7.79
CA LEU A 4 7.22 -44.86 6.88
C LEU A 4 6.32 -43.63 7.05
N LEU A 5 5.02 -43.85 7.26
CA LEU A 5 4.05 -42.79 7.59
C LEU A 5 4.33 -42.16 8.96
N VAL A 6 4.75 -42.95 9.95
CA VAL A 6 5.13 -42.45 11.28
C VAL A 6 6.43 -41.65 11.24
N ILE A 7 7.45 -42.11 10.50
CA ILE A 7 8.71 -41.37 10.32
C ILE A 7 8.47 -40.05 9.58
N LEU A 8 7.68 -40.07 8.50
CA LEU A 8 7.29 -38.85 7.79
C LEU A 8 6.49 -37.90 8.69
N TYR A 9 5.53 -38.41 9.45
CA TYR A 9 4.74 -37.61 10.40
C TYR A 9 5.62 -36.98 11.50
N LEU A 10 6.60 -37.71 12.03
CA LEU A 10 7.58 -37.20 13.01
C LEU A 10 8.52 -36.15 12.39
N PHE A 11 8.91 -36.31 11.13
CA PHE A 11 9.71 -35.33 10.39
C PHE A 11 8.93 -34.01 10.20
N PHE A 12 7.66 -34.08 9.81
CA PHE A 12 6.79 -32.91 9.66
C PHE A 12 6.42 -32.25 11.00
N LEU A 13 6.29 -33.02 12.07
CA LEU A 13 6.16 -32.48 13.43
C LEU A 13 7.40 -31.69 13.84
N LYS A 14 8.60 -32.18 13.50
CA LYS A 14 9.87 -31.50 13.79
C LYS A 14 9.98 -30.16 13.03
N GLU A 15 9.64 -30.12 11.74
CA GLU A 15 9.62 -28.88 10.95
C GLU A 15 8.60 -27.86 11.48
N ARG A 16 7.39 -28.30 11.85
CA ARG A 16 6.39 -27.41 12.48
C ARG A 16 6.80 -26.91 13.87
N LEU A 17 7.50 -27.72 14.66
CA LEU A 17 8.01 -27.30 15.97
C LEU A 17 9.12 -26.24 15.83
N VAL A 18 9.97 -26.39 14.83
CA VAL A 18 11.02 -25.45 14.42
C VAL A 18 10.42 -24.10 14.01
N GLU A 19 9.38 -24.11 13.17
CA GLU A 19 8.64 -22.93 12.73
C GLU A 19 7.85 -22.26 13.88
N TYR A 20 7.23 -23.07 14.74
CA TYR A 20 6.49 -22.60 15.91
C TYR A 20 7.40 -21.92 16.95
N SER A 21 8.59 -22.48 17.21
CA SER A 21 9.59 -21.88 18.10
C SER A 21 10.07 -20.53 17.58
N ALA A 22 10.27 -20.37 16.26
CA ALA A 22 10.62 -19.10 15.65
C ALA A 22 9.51 -18.04 15.81
N ALA A 23 8.24 -18.43 15.67
CA ALA A 23 7.09 -17.55 15.86
C ALA A 23 6.91 -17.10 17.33
N GLN A 24 7.16 -18.00 18.31
CA GLN A 24 7.09 -17.66 19.73
C GLN A 24 8.23 -16.74 20.19
N ASN A 25 9.46 -16.97 19.72
CA ASN A 25 10.60 -16.12 20.06
C ASN A 25 10.46 -14.70 19.48
N TYR A 26 9.78 -14.54 18.34
CA TYR A 26 9.47 -13.24 17.75
C TYR A 26 8.42 -12.46 18.57
N ALA A 27 7.40 -13.15 19.11
CA ALA A 27 6.36 -12.54 19.95
C ALA A 27 6.87 -12.04 21.31
N ASN A 28 8.03 -12.53 21.77
CA ASN A 28 8.62 -12.18 23.09
C ASN A 28 9.66 -11.04 23.05
N GLY A 29 9.91 -10.41 21.89
CA GLY A 29 10.55 -9.10 21.75
C GLY A 29 12.03 -8.94 22.14
N LYS A 30 12.91 -8.78 21.13
CA LYS A 30 14.01 -7.79 21.09
C LYS A 30 14.57 -7.71 19.67
N GLY A 31 14.47 -6.54 19.04
CA GLY A 31 15.02 -6.30 17.70
C GLY A 31 14.97 -4.82 17.32
N ASN A 32 15.88 -4.02 17.87
CA ASN A 32 16.15 -2.67 17.38
C ASN A 32 17.01 -2.75 16.11
N LEU A 33 16.59 -2.07 15.06
CA LEU A 33 17.38 -1.88 13.84
C LEU A 33 17.55 -0.39 13.59
N GLU A 34 18.57 0.22 14.20
CA GLU A 34 19.02 1.56 13.84
C GLU A 34 19.66 1.51 12.45
N ARG A 35 19.07 2.23 11.49
CA ARG A 35 19.68 2.46 10.17
C ARG A 35 20.24 3.88 10.13
N LYS A 36 21.54 4.00 9.81
CA LYS A 36 22.21 5.28 9.53
C LYS A 36 21.41 6.10 8.50
N ILE A 37 21.05 7.32 8.86
CA ILE A 37 20.27 8.25 8.05
C ILE A 37 21.23 8.98 7.09
N PRO A 38 21.10 8.84 5.76
CA PRO A 38 21.90 9.64 4.81
C PRO A 38 21.52 11.12 4.92
N LYS A 39 22.51 12.02 4.94
CA LYS A 39 22.36 13.48 4.98
C LYS A 39 21.71 14.04 3.69
N GLY A 40 20.90 15.12 3.80
CA GLY A 40 20.27 15.84 2.69
C GLY A 40 18.74 15.90 2.72
N SER A 41 18.13 16.95 2.17
CA SER A 41 16.67 17.18 2.12
C SER A 41 15.90 16.37 1.09
N GLU A 42 16.60 15.72 0.17
CA GLU A 42 15.97 14.83 -0.80
C GLU A 42 16.39 13.39 -0.60
N PHE A 43 15.40 12.49 -0.58
CA PHE A 43 15.63 11.06 -0.46
C PHE A 43 14.51 10.27 -1.15
N THR A 44 14.73 8.98 -1.36
CA THR A 44 13.71 8.07 -1.91
C THR A 44 13.35 7.00 -0.90
N VAL A 45 12.06 6.70 -0.78
CA VAL A 45 11.52 5.65 0.07
C VAL A 45 10.78 4.64 -0.79
N GLY A 46 10.93 3.35 -0.46
CA GLY A 46 10.27 2.24 -1.14
C GLY A 46 11.08 1.66 -2.30
N GLU A 47 10.84 0.38 -2.59
CA GLU A 47 11.51 -0.36 -3.68
C GLU A 47 10.59 -0.55 -4.89
N LYS A 48 9.34 -0.98 -4.65
CA LYS A 48 8.32 -1.18 -5.68
C LYS A 48 7.55 0.10 -5.94
N PHE A 49 6.95 0.69 -4.91
CA PHE A 49 6.40 2.05 -4.96
C PHE A 49 7.47 3.04 -4.48
N ARG A 50 8.11 3.75 -5.40
CA ARG A 50 9.26 4.63 -5.11
C ARG A 50 8.80 6.07 -5.00
N VAL A 51 8.85 6.60 -3.78
CA VAL A 51 8.45 7.97 -3.47
C VAL A 51 9.70 8.82 -3.29
N ARG A 52 9.88 9.85 -4.13
CA ARG A 52 10.91 10.88 -3.95
C ARG A 52 10.36 11.93 -3.00
N VAL A 53 11.01 12.10 -1.86
CA VAL A 53 10.68 13.15 -0.89
C VAL A 53 11.59 14.34 -1.10
N VAL A 54 11.02 15.53 -1.02
CA VAL A 54 11.69 16.83 -1.09
C VAL A 54 11.26 17.65 0.12
N LEU A 55 12.15 17.82 1.09
CA LEU A 55 11.90 18.64 2.28
C LEU A 55 12.23 20.11 1.99
N SER A 56 11.44 21.06 2.51
CA SER A 56 11.76 22.48 2.40
C SER A 56 12.99 22.86 3.23
N LYS A 57 13.64 23.96 2.87
CA LYS A 57 14.79 24.49 3.61
C LYS A 57 14.45 24.82 5.07
N ASP A 58 13.22 25.26 5.34
CA ASP A 58 12.77 25.60 6.70
C ASP A 58 12.80 24.39 7.64
N LEU A 59 12.54 23.19 7.10
CA LEU A 59 12.68 21.95 7.84
C LEU A 59 14.14 21.59 8.08
N GLU A 60 15.01 21.79 7.07
CA GLU A 60 16.46 21.50 7.19
C GLU A 60 17.13 22.28 8.32
N ASN A 61 16.65 23.50 8.58
CA ASN A 61 17.18 24.38 9.61
C ASN A 61 16.71 24.00 11.03
N ASN A 62 15.82 23.03 11.18
CA ASN A 62 15.32 22.60 12.48
C ASN A 62 16.35 21.70 13.20
N ALA A 63 16.61 21.96 14.49
CA ALA A 63 17.56 21.19 15.30
C ALA A 63 17.27 19.68 15.33
N ASN A 64 15.98 19.29 15.21
CA ASN A 64 15.52 17.90 15.25
C ASN A 64 15.17 17.38 13.84
N PHE A 65 15.76 17.97 12.79
CA PHE A 65 15.52 17.59 11.39
C PHE A 65 15.70 16.08 11.11
N ASP A 66 16.74 15.46 11.67
CA ASP A 66 17.00 14.03 11.46
C ASP A 66 15.90 13.15 12.08
N LEU A 67 15.35 13.55 13.24
CA LEU A 67 14.22 12.88 13.87
C LEU A 67 12.94 13.05 13.03
N PHE A 68 12.69 14.26 12.52
CA PHE A 68 11.54 14.53 11.64
C PHE A 68 11.61 13.66 10.38
N LYS A 69 12.80 13.65 9.75
CA LYS A 69 13.08 12.85 8.56
C LYS A 69 12.91 11.35 8.82
N LEU A 70 13.19 10.87 10.03
CA LEU A 70 12.90 9.49 10.41
C LEU A 70 11.39 9.22 10.42
N GLN A 71 10.58 10.09 11.02
CA GLN A 71 9.11 9.94 11.05
C GLN A 71 8.51 9.93 9.63
N VAL A 72 8.96 10.83 8.75
CA VAL A 72 8.52 10.84 7.33
C VAL A 72 8.88 9.53 6.62
N LYS A 73 10.11 9.03 6.85
CA LYS A 73 10.54 7.75 6.27
C LYS A 73 9.69 6.59 6.76
N ASP A 74 9.37 6.55 8.05
CA ASP A 74 8.59 5.45 8.63
C ASP A 74 7.14 5.46 8.16
N ALA A 75 6.52 6.64 8.10
CA ALA A 75 5.19 6.81 7.50
C ALA A 75 5.15 6.36 6.03
N LEU A 76 6.15 6.75 5.23
CA LEU A 76 6.24 6.31 3.84
C LEU A 76 6.59 4.83 3.68
N ARG A 77 7.38 4.24 4.57
CA ARG A 77 7.67 2.79 4.55
C ARG A 77 6.41 1.98 4.76
N PHE A 78 5.48 2.46 5.59
CA PHE A 78 4.15 1.85 5.73
C PHE A 78 3.42 1.89 4.37
N TRP A 79 3.21 3.07 3.81
CA TRP A 79 2.42 3.23 2.58
C TRP A 79 3.05 2.52 1.37
N THR A 80 4.36 2.65 1.16
CA THR A 80 5.06 2.01 0.03
C THR A 80 5.06 0.48 0.08
N LYS A 81 4.73 -0.11 1.25
CA LYS A 81 4.47 -1.54 1.41
C LYS A 81 2.98 -1.88 1.26
N ALA A 82 2.10 -1.05 1.83
CA ALA A 82 0.66 -1.28 1.82
C ALA A 82 0.04 -1.16 0.42
N ILE A 83 0.52 -0.20 -0.38
CA ILE A 83 -0.02 0.11 -1.70
C ILE A 83 1.08 0.19 -2.75
N GLN A 84 0.75 -0.20 -3.98
CA GLN A 84 1.66 -0.11 -5.13
C GLN A 84 0.94 0.33 -6.40
N PRO A 85 1.56 1.19 -7.22
CA PRO A 85 0.98 1.57 -8.50
C PRO A 85 0.98 0.37 -9.46
N LYS A 86 -0.15 0.12 -10.13
CA LYS A 86 -0.23 -0.92 -11.18
C LYS A 86 0.61 -0.58 -12.41
N LYS A 87 0.76 0.71 -12.70
CA LYS A 87 1.58 1.23 -13.80
C LYS A 87 2.58 2.24 -13.25
N HIS A 88 3.86 1.91 -13.40
CA HIS A 88 4.96 2.81 -13.05
C HIS A 88 5.13 3.88 -14.13
N PRO A 89 5.37 5.15 -13.76
CA PRO A 89 5.79 6.16 -14.71
C PRO A 89 7.04 5.71 -15.45
N THR A 90 7.00 5.82 -16.79
CA THR A 90 8.18 5.55 -17.63
C THR A 90 9.10 6.76 -17.74
N GLN A 91 8.61 7.92 -17.28
CA GLN A 91 9.16 9.24 -17.53
C GLN A 91 9.37 9.95 -16.20
N LYS A 92 10.25 10.94 -16.21
CA LYS A 92 10.43 11.84 -15.08
C LYS A 92 9.10 12.58 -14.82
N ILE A 93 8.69 12.60 -13.56
CA ILE A 93 7.51 13.35 -13.11
C ILE A 93 7.87 14.83 -13.15
N LEU A 94 7.08 15.61 -13.91
CA LEU A 94 7.17 17.05 -14.04
C LEU A 94 5.77 17.64 -13.88
N ILE A 95 5.69 18.75 -13.13
CA ILE A 95 4.46 19.42 -12.71
C ILE A 95 4.22 20.60 -13.62
N GLU A 96 2.98 20.79 -14.06
CA GLU A 96 2.58 21.95 -14.82
C GLU A 96 2.80 23.24 -14.01
N ARG A 97 3.24 24.31 -14.67
CA ARG A 97 3.46 25.59 -14.00
C ARG A 97 2.14 26.27 -13.68
N ASN A 98 2.08 27.00 -12.57
CA ASN A 98 0.93 27.87 -12.31
C ASN A 98 0.95 29.09 -13.23
N CYS A 99 -0.24 29.61 -13.49
CA CYS A 99 -0.47 30.84 -14.23
C CYS A 99 -1.84 31.41 -13.93
N ASP A 100 -2.02 32.69 -14.20
CA ASP A 100 -3.25 33.42 -13.89
C ASP A 100 -4.38 33.05 -14.85
N ASN A 101 -4.06 32.82 -16.13
CA ASN A 101 -5.04 32.47 -17.16
C ASN A 101 -4.68 31.14 -17.85
N ARG A 102 -5.23 30.04 -17.33
CA ARG A 102 -5.03 28.68 -17.86
C ARG A 102 -6.08 28.37 -18.93
N VAL A 103 -5.63 28.21 -20.17
CA VAL A 103 -6.48 27.98 -21.34
C VAL A 103 -6.31 26.54 -21.85
N ARG A 104 -7.43 25.87 -22.15
CA ARG A 104 -7.43 24.51 -22.73
C ARG A 104 -7.10 24.60 -24.21
N SER A 105 -6.18 23.75 -24.67
CA SER A 105 -5.77 23.73 -26.07
C SER A 105 -6.89 23.27 -27.00
N LEU A 106 -7.08 23.97 -28.12
CA LEU A 106 -8.09 23.62 -29.13
C LEU A 106 -7.62 22.44 -30.00
N MET A 107 -6.33 22.36 -30.32
CA MET A 107 -5.75 21.29 -31.14
C MET A 107 -5.45 20.02 -30.34
N ARG A 108 -5.14 20.15 -29.05
CA ARG A 108 -4.92 19.03 -28.13
C ARG A 108 -5.68 19.24 -26.81
N PRO A 109 -6.99 18.96 -26.77
CA PRO A 109 -7.87 19.29 -25.64
C PRO A 109 -7.53 18.63 -24.29
N ARG A 110 -6.59 17.67 -24.26
CA ARG A 110 -6.04 17.09 -23.03
C ARG A 110 -4.98 17.95 -22.34
N TYR A 111 -4.48 18.98 -23.02
CA TYR A 111 -3.42 19.84 -22.53
C TYR A 111 -3.92 21.26 -22.36
N HIS A 112 -3.22 22.00 -21.51
CA HIS A 112 -3.44 23.42 -21.28
C HIS A 112 -2.16 24.21 -21.57
N TYR A 113 -2.33 25.51 -21.73
CA TYR A 113 -1.27 26.50 -21.78
C TYR A 113 -1.69 27.72 -20.98
N CYS A 114 -0.72 28.57 -20.69
CA CYS A 114 -0.89 29.78 -19.89
C CYS A 114 -0.92 31.00 -20.80
N GLU A 115 -2.10 31.52 -21.09
CA GLU A 115 -2.24 32.74 -21.87
C GLU A 115 -1.64 33.93 -21.08
N GLY A 116 -0.67 34.62 -21.68
CA GLY A 116 0.12 35.64 -20.99
C GLY A 116 1.41 35.13 -20.32
N GLY A 117 1.67 33.82 -20.36
CA GLY A 117 2.88 33.20 -19.81
C GLY A 117 2.68 32.54 -18.43
N CYS A 118 3.70 31.81 -17.98
CA CYS A 118 3.67 31.11 -16.70
C CYS A 118 4.26 31.96 -15.58
N ASN A 119 3.80 31.73 -14.35
CA ASN A 119 4.34 32.41 -13.18
C ASN A 119 5.80 32.00 -12.94
N ASN A 120 6.60 32.95 -12.45
CA ASN A 120 8.01 32.70 -12.11
C ASN A 120 8.16 31.63 -11.02
N VAL A 121 7.18 31.58 -10.11
CA VAL A 121 7.10 30.62 -9.01
C VAL A 121 5.83 29.80 -9.17
N SER A 122 5.95 28.49 -9.04
CA SER A 122 4.79 27.57 -8.98
C SER A 122 4.70 26.98 -7.58
N ILE A 123 3.50 27.02 -7.00
CA ILE A 123 3.19 26.67 -5.63
C ILE A 123 2.12 25.58 -5.61
N CYS A 124 2.32 24.55 -4.79
CA CYS A 124 1.30 23.55 -4.47
C CYS A 124 1.18 23.43 -2.95
N ASN A 125 -0.03 23.66 -2.40
CA ASN A 125 -0.30 23.69 -0.95
C ASN A 125 0.75 24.54 -0.18
N GLY A 126 1.10 25.71 -0.71
CA GLY A 126 2.10 26.61 -0.13
C GLY A 126 3.56 26.14 -0.23
N PHE A 127 3.85 25.03 -0.92
CA PHE A 127 5.21 24.60 -1.23
C PHE A 127 5.64 25.14 -2.59
N GLU A 128 6.72 25.93 -2.63
CA GLU A 128 7.36 26.37 -3.87
C GLU A 128 8.07 25.20 -4.56
N ILE A 129 7.55 24.81 -5.72
CA ILE A 129 8.04 23.66 -6.48
C ILE A 129 9.38 23.99 -7.13
N PRO A 130 10.46 23.23 -6.85
CA PRO A 130 11.76 23.49 -7.45
C PRO A 130 11.72 23.32 -8.97
N GLU A 131 12.42 24.21 -9.68
CA GLU A 131 12.51 24.27 -11.15
C GLU A 131 12.75 22.90 -11.82
N LYS A 132 13.57 22.03 -11.21
CA LYS A 132 13.87 20.69 -11.73
C LYS A 132 12.67 19.74 -11.77
N TYR A 133 11.57 20.05 -11.11
CA TYR A 133 10.31 19.31 -11.12
C TYR A 133 9.22 20.02 -11.94
N LEU A 134 9.49 21.17 -12.55
CA LEU A 134 8.54 21.90 -13.38
C LEU A 134 8.67 21.52 -14.86
N GLN A 135 7.54 21.50 -15.55
CA GLN A 135 7.49 21.43 -17.00
C GLN A 135 8.00 22.73 -17.62
N LYS A 136 8.41 22.68 -18.90
CA LYS A 136 8.63 23.91 -19.67
C LYS A 136 7.34 24.71 -19.74
N CYS A 137 7.45 26.04 -19.65
CA CYS A 137 6.30 26.90 -19.81
C CYS A 137 5.72 26.77 -21.23
N ARG A 138 4.39 26.63 -21.31
CA ARG A 138 3.63 26.72 -22.56
C ARG A 138 2.81 28.00 -22.47
N SER A 139 3.12 28.99 -23.29
CA SER A 139 2.41 30.27 -23.27
C SER A 139 1.39 30.40 -24.40
N SER A 140 1.36 29.44 -25.32
CA SER A 140 0.48 29.46 -26.48
C SER A 140 0.10 28.06 -26.97
N GLU A 141 -0.93 28.02 -27.82
CA GLU A 141 -1.35 26.82 -28.56
C GLU A 141 -0.19 26.19 -29.38
N LYS A 142 0.71 27.02 -29.92
CA LYS A 142 1.90 26.56 -30.66
C LYS A 142 2.83 25.75 -29.77
N ASP A 143 3.00 26.13 -28.50
CA ASP A 143 3.89 25.42 -27.57
C ASP A 143 3.34 24.03 -27.22
N VAL A 144 2.01 23.89 -27.13
CA VAL A 144 1.33 22.62 -26.88
C VAL A 144 1.51 21.65 -28.05
N VAL A 145 1.46 22.17 -29.28
CA VAL A 145 1.56 21.35 -30.50
C VAL A 145 3.01 21.09 -30.91
N SER A 146 3.93 21.99 -30.55
CA SER A 146 5.37 21.82 -30.78
C SER A 146 5.85 20.49 -30.20
N LYS A 147 6.40 19.62 -31.05
CA LYS A 147 6.98 18.35 -30.60
C LYS A 147 8.31 18.64 -29.92
N THR A 148 8.32 18.88 -28.61
CA THR A 148 9.52 18.58 -27.82
C THR A 148 9.23 18.52 -26.34
N GLU A 149 9.15 17.29 -25.82
CA GLU A 149 9.94 16.96 -24.62
C GLU A 149 10.54 15.58 -24.85
N VAL A 150 11.88 15.52 -24.88
CA VAL A 150 12.58 14.25 -24.72
C VAL A 150 12.19 13.74 -23.34
N LYS A 151 11.30 12.75 -23.34
CA LYS A 151 10.79 12.07 -22.16
C LYS A 151 11.95 11.38 -21.45
N LYS A 152 12.63 12.12 -20.56
CA LYS A 152 13.72 11.58 -19.75
C LYS A 152 13.17 10.43 -18.93
N ARG A 153 13.83 9.27 -19.00
CA ARG A 153 13.40 8.07 -18.28
C ARG A 153 13.39 8.35 -16.78
N GLY A 154 12.25 8.12 -16.15
CA GLY A 154 12.08 8.25 -14.70
C GLY A 154 12.20 6.89 -14.00
N ASN A 155 12.62 6.91 -12.74
CA ASN A 155 12.63 5.76 -11.83
C ASN A 155 11.91 6.06 -10.51
N ILE A 156 11.02 7.04 -10.51
CA ILE A 156 10.23 7.47 -9.36
C ILE A 156 8.76 7.37 -9.75
N ASP A 157 7.94 6.94 -8.80
CA ASP A 157 6.51 6.72 -9.01
C ASP A 157 5.65 7.85 -8.42
N PHE A 158 6.18 8.58 -7.44
CA PHE A 158 5.54 9.73 -6.83
C PHE A 158 6.57 10.74 -6.28
N VAL A 159 6.28 12.03 -6.36
CA VAL A 159 7.09 13.08 -5.73
C VAL A 159 6.29 13.73 -4.59
N LEU A 160 6.83 13.66 -3.38
CA LEU A 160 6.23 14.25 -2.18
C LEU A 160 7.04 15.48 -1.75
N PHE A 161 6.40 16.63 -1.73
CA PHE A 161 6.95 17.86 -1.15
C PHE A 161 6.50 18.00 0.29
N VAL A 162 7.41 18.30 1.22
CA VAL A 162 7.04 18.44 2.63
C VAL A 162 7.67 19.71 3.17
N ARG A 163 6.85 20.60 3.71
CA ARG A 163 7.30 21.83 4.40
C ARG A 163 6.73 21.90 5.81
N SER A 164 7.31 22.78 6.62
CA SER A 164 6.74 23.22 7.89
C SER A 164 6.24 24.65 7.76
N HIS A 165 5.10 24.97 8.36
CA HIS A 165 4.62 26.35 8.40
C HIS A 165 3.75 26.60 9.65
N ASN A 166 4.02 27.69 10.36
CA ASN A 166 3.32 27.95 11.64
C ASN A 166 1.90 28.49 11.44
N ALA A 167 1.61 29.14 10.31
CA ALA A 167 0.28 29.67 10.00
C ALA A 167 -0.42 28.79 8.96
N CYS A 168 -1.23 27.85 9.43
CA CYS A 168 -2.19 27.13 8.58
C CYS A 168 -3.58 27.77 8.73
N ILE A 169 -4.55 27.32 7.94
CA ILE A 169 -5.89 27.94 7.82
C ILE A 169 -6.54 28.19 9.20
N SER A 170 -6.26 27.36 10.20
CA SER A 170 -6.52 27.65 11.61
C SER A 170 -5.33 27.28 12.49
N GLU A 171 -5.24 27.88 13.68
CA GLU A 171 -4.25 27.52 14.72
C GLU A 171 -4.41 26.06 15.20
N SER A 172 -5.61 25.48 15.04
CA SER A 172 -5.91 24.09 15.39
C SER A 172 -5.50 23.08 14.32
N THR A 173 -5.19 23.50 13.09
CA THR A 173 -4.78 22.60 12.02
C THR A 173 -3.42 21.97 12.36
N MET A 174 -3.35 20.64 12.31
CA MET A 174 -2.14 19.88 12.63
C MET A 174 -1.23 19.72 11.41
N ALA A 175 -1.81 19.42 10.26
CA ALA A 175 -1.15 19.41 8.97
C ALA A 175 -2.21 19.61 7.86
N THR A 176 -1.75 19.83 6.63
CA THR A 176 -2.59 19.79 5.43
C THR A 176 -1.88 19.03 4.33
N ALA A 177 -2.65 18.46 3.41
CA ALA A 177 -2.14 17.79 2.23
C ALA A 177 -2.91 18.16 0.98
N ASP A 178 -2.24 18.06 -0.16
CA ASP A 178 -2.86 18.23 -1.47
C ASP A 178 -2.17 17.37 -2.54
N THR A 179 -2.90 17.06 -3.61
CA THR A 179 -2.37 16.45 -4.82
C THR A 179 -1.96 17.54 -5.80
N CYS A 180 -0.67 17.64 -6.08
CA CYS A 180 -0.11 18.66 -6.96
C CYS A 180 -0.22 18.33 -8.45
N GLU A 181 -0.17 17.04 -8.79
CA GLU A 181 -0.17 16.63 -10.19
C GLU A 181 -0.70 15.21 -10.37
N LYS A 182 -1.34 14.98 -11.51
CA LYS A 182 -1.94 13.72 -11.90
C LYS A 182 -1.37 13.25 -13.24
N ASP A 183 -1.14 11.95 -13.38
CA ASP A 183 -0.73 11.37 -14.66
C ASP A 183 -1.89 11.42 -15.67
N LEU A 184 -1.68 12.09 -16.80
CA LEU A 184 -2.70 12.30 -17.84
C LEU A 184 -3.26 11.00 -18.45
N ASP A 185 -2.50 9.89 -18.42
CA ASP A 185 -2.94 8.63 -19.02
C ASP A 185 -3.72 7.76 -18.03
N THR A 186 -3.34 7.82 -16.75
CA THR A 186 -3.81 6.90 -15.70
C THR A 186 -4.66 7.56 -14.63
N ASP A 187 -4.80 8.88 -14.64
CA ASP A 187 -5.49 9.66 -13.61
C ASP A 187 -4.92 9.51 -12.18
N ARG A 188 -3.76 8.86 -12.04
CA ARG A 188 -3.15 8.58 -10.75
C ARG A 188 -2.43 9.84 -10.25
N PRO A 189 -2.58 10.22 -8.97
CA PRO A 189 -1.70 11.19 -8.34
C PRO A 189 -0.22 10.80 -8.50
N ILE A 190 0.59 11.72 -9.00
CA ILE A 190 2.04 11.54 -9.21
C ILE A 190 2.89 12.55 -8.46
N ALA A 191 2.29 13.64 -7.97
CA ALA A 191 2.93 14.53 -7.03
C ALA A 191 1.91 15.01 -5.99
N GLY A 192 2.40 15.25 -4.78
CA GLY A 192 1.60 15.80 -3.69
C GLY A 192 2.46 16.54 -2.70
N SER A 193 1.82 17.30 -1.84
CA SER A 193 2.49 18.18 -0.88
C SER A 193 1.85 18.10 0.49
N ILE A 194 2.68 18.05 1.53
CA ILE A 194 2.25 18.09 2.93
C ILE A 194 2.84 19.35 3.59
N VAL A 195 1.99 20.06 4.33
CA VAL A 195 2.38 21.15 5.21
C VAL A 195 2.20 20.69 6.64
N ILE A 196 3.30 20.61 7.39
CA ILE A 196 3.25 20.34 8.82
C ILE A 196 3.01 21.66 9.55
N CYS A 197 1.90 21.74 10.27
CA CYS A 197 1.45 22.93 10.97
C CYS A 197 1.80 22.79 12.47
N SER A 198 0.80 22.88 13.35
CA SER A 198 0.98 22.71 14.79
C SER A 198 1.49 21.31 15.19
N ALA A 199 1.44 20.31 14.31
CA ALA A 199 1.94 18.96 14.60
C ALA A 199 3.45 18.89 14.87
N MET A 200 4.21 19.89 14.44
CA MET A 200 5.66 19.94 14.69
C MET A 200 6.00 19.90 16.19
N LYS A 201 5.08 20.36 17.06
CA LYS A 201 5.24 20.30 18.54
C LYS A 201 5.35 18.87 19.10
N TYR A 202 4.87 17.88 18.34
CA TYR A 202 4.94 16.47 18.73
C TYR A 202 6.27 15.82 18.41
N LEU A 203 7.13 16.48 17.63
CA LEU A 203 8.37 15.87 17.14
C LEU A 203 9.22 15.29 18.28
N ASP A 204 9.35 16.02 19.38
CA ASP A 204 10.16 15.59 20.52
C ASP A 204 9.33 14.88 21.59
N SER A 205 8.12 15.37 21.84
CA SER A 205 7.26 14.89 22.95
C SER A 205 6.55 13.58 22.63
N ASN A 206 6.13 13.38 21.38
CA ASN A 206 5.44 12.18 20.92
C ASN A 206 5.62 11.99 19.40
N PRO A 207 6.81 11.54 18.94
CA PRO A 207 7.08 11.34 17.51
C PRO A 207 6.08 10.40 16.82
N GLY A 208 5.46 9.48 17.57
CA GLY A 208 4.42 8.58 17.07
C GLY A 208 3.15 9.31 16.61
N GLU A 209 2.76 10.36 17.32
CA GLU A 209 1.64 11.24 16.95
C GLU A 209 1.91 11.93 15.61
N LEU A 210 3.10 12.54 15.49
CA LEU A 210 3.53 13.19 14.26
C LEU A 210 3.57 12.20 13.08
N LYS A 211 4.12 11.00 13.30
CA LYS A 211 4.12 9.93 12.30
C LYS A 211 2.71 9.61 11.82
N ARG A 212 1.73 9.49 12.73
CA ARG A 212 0.36 9.18 12.36
C ARG A 212 -0.30 10.30 11.55
N ILE A 213 -0.08 11.55 11.94
CA ILE A 213 -0.54 12.71 11.18
C ILE A 213 0.05 12.65 9.77
N ILE A 214 1.35 12.38 9.62
CA ILE A 214 1.98 12.21 8.30
C ILE A 214 1.34 11.03 7.52
N ILE A 215 0.99 9.92 8.17
CA ILE A 215 0.31 8.79 7.51
C ILE A 215 -1.07 9.21 6.98
N HIS A 216 -1.84 9.99 7.74
CA HIS A 216 -3.13 10.55 7.31
C HIS A 216 -2.96 11.45 6.08
N GLU A 217 -2.08 12.44 6.17
CA GLU A 217 -1.81 13.40 5.09
C GLU A 217 -1.34 12.71 3.81
N LEU A 218 -0.52 11.65 3.94
CA LEU A 218 -0.11 10.83 2.81
C LEU A 218 -1.31 10.18 2.10
N GLY A 219 -2.36 9.76 2.84
CA GLY A 219 -3.60 9.24 2.27
C GLY A 219 -4.25 10.21 1.29
N HIS A 220 -4.35 11.50 1.65
CA HIS A 220 -4.82 12.55 0.75
C HIS A 220 -3.91 12.72 -0.47
N THR A 221 -2.59 12.79 -0.28
CA THR A 221 -1.63 12.93 -1.41
C THR A 221 -1.70 11.77 -2.40
N PHE A 222 -2.11 10.57 -1.94
CA PHE A 222 -2.27 9.39 -2.78
C PHE A 222 -3.66 9.25 -3.41
N GLY A 223 -4.59 10.13 -3.05
CA GLY A 223 -5.84 10.32 -3.77
C GLY A 223 -7.10 10.05 -2.98
N PHE A 224 -7.02 9.94 -1.65
CA PHE A 224 -8.21 9.97 -0.80
C PHE A 224 -8.69 11.43 -0.69
N ASP A 225 -9.34 11.92 -1.74
CA ASP A 225 -9.92 13.26 -1.74
C ASP A 225 -11.13 13.31 -2.68
N TYR A 226 -12.19 14.02 -2.27
CA TYR A 226 -13.45 14.09 -3.00
C TYR A 226 -13.28 14.57 -4.44
N TRP A 227 -12.40 15.55 -4.71
CA TRP A 227 -12.20 16.04 -6.08
C TRP A 227 -11.50 15.01 -6.99
N LEU A 228 -10.89 13.98 -6.40
CA LEU A 228 -10.23 12.88 -7.13
C LEU A 228 -11.14 11.66 -7.31
N PHE A 229 -12.29 11.59 -6.63
CA PHE A 229 -13.21 10.46 -6.77
C PHE A 229 -13.75 10.28 -8.20
N PRO A 230 -14.11 11.33 -8.96
CA PRO A 230 -14.47 11.18 -10.37
C PRO A 230 -13.37 10.56 -11.23
N TYR A 231 -12.11 10.72 -10.82
CA TYR A 231 -10.93 10.25 -11.54
C TYR A 231 -10.55 8.79 -11.22
N LEU A 232 -11.27 8.12 -10.31
CA LEU A 232 -10.97 6.73 -9.96
C LEU A 232 -11.16 5.77 -11.14
N ARG A 233 -10.43 4.66 -11.07
CA ARG A 233 -10.37 3.62 -12.10
C ARG A 233 -10.64 2.24 -11.50
N TYR A 234 -11.13 1.34 -12.33
CA TYR A 234 -11.31 -0.07 -12.00
C TYR A 234 -9.97 -0.80 -11.94
N ASP A 235 -10.03 -2.07 -11.53
CA ASP A 235 -8.84 -2.89 -11.37
C ASP A 235 -8.07 -3.14 -12.68
N ASP A 236 -8.75 -3.12 -13.81
CA ASP A 236 -8.19 -3.23 -15.16
C ASP A 236 -7.63 -1.90 -15.71
N GLY A 237 -7.78 -0.80 -14.96
CA GLY A 237 -7.36 0.54 -15.35
C GLY A 237 -8.39 1.30 -16.19
N SER A 238 -9.59 0.75 -16.44
CA SER A 238 -10.68 1.49 -17.08
C SER A 238 -11.24 2.57 -16.13
N PRO A 239 -11.67 3.74 -16.64
CA PRO A 239 -12.23 4.80 -15.80
C PRO A 239 -13.59 4.41 -15.22
N ARG A 240 -13.80 4.67 -13.93
CA ARG A 240 -15.09 4.41 -13.25
C ARG A 240 -16.17 5.40 -13.67
N THR A 241 -15.79 6.66 -13.82
CA THR A 241 -16.64 7.73 -14.36
C THR A 241 -16.37 7.89 -15.84
N ARG A 242 -17.42 7.99 -16.66
CA ARG A 242 -17.28 8.22 -18.10
C ARG A 242 -16.37 9.41 -18.38
N ARG A 243 -15.49 9.28 -19.38
CA ARG A 243 -14.56 10.34 -19.79
C ARG A 243 -15.02 10.99 -21.09
N ASN A 244 -14.79 12.28 -21.20
CA ASN A 244 -14.96 13.02 -22.44
C ASN A 244 -13.88 12.55 -23.42
N PRO A 245 -14.24 12.04 -24.62
CA PRO A 245 -13.27 11.49 -25.55
C PRO A 245 -12.20 12.49 -26.02
N GLN A 246 -12.53 13.78 -26.07
CA GLN A 246 -11.64 14.84 -26.52
C GLN A 246 -10.71 15.30 -25.40
N THR A 247 -11.26 15.63 -24.23
CA THR A 247 -10.50 16.23 -23.12
C THR A 247 -9.87 15.20 -22.18
N GLY A 248 -10.39 13.98 -22.15
CA GLY A 248 -9.99 12.94 -21.18
C GLY A 248 -10.52 13.17 -19.76
N GLU A 249 -11.27 14.25 -19.53
CA GLU A 249 -11.84 14.60 -18.21
C GLU A 249 -13.11 13.80 -17.90
N PRO A 250 -13.46 13.60 -16.62
CA PRO A 250 -14.76 13.07 -16.23
C PRO A 250 -15.93 13.89 -16.83
N GLU A 251 -16.88 13.23 -17.49
CA GLU A 251 -18.12 13.85 -17.94
C GLU A 251 -19.06 14.06 -16.76
N LEU A 252 -19.11 15.30 -16.27
CA LEU A 252 -19.97 15.71 -15.16
C LEU A 252 -21.22 16.46 -15.71
N PRO A 253 -22.44 16.23 -15.19
CA PRO A 253 -23.61 16.99 -15.58
C PRO A 253 -23.44 18.50 -15.30
N LYS A 254 -23.86 19.36 -16.24
CA LYS A 254 -23.56 20.81 -16.31
C LYS A 254 -24.04 21.72 -15.15
N HIS A 255 -24.70 21.21 -14.11
CA HIS A 255 -25.43 22.04 -13.14
C HIS A 255 -25.11 21.84 -11.66
N VAL A 256 -23.97 21.24 -11.25
CA VAL A 256 -23.65 21.10 -9.81
C VAL A 256 -22.14 21.24 -9.55
N ASN A 257 -21.74 22.32 -8.87
CA ASN A 257 -20.36 22.78 -8.63
C ASN A 257 -19.72 22.22 -7.34
N GLU A 258 -19.77 20.92 -7.06
CA GLU A 258 -19.27 20.41 -5.76
C GLU A 258 -18.38 19.16 -5.82
N GLY A 259 -17.81 18.75 -6.96
CA GLY A 259 -16.94 17.54 -7.02
C GLY A 259 -17.61 16.23 -6.56
N LEU A 260 -18.91 16.29 -6.25
CA LEU A 260 -19.74 15.30 -5.57
C LEU A 260 -20.36 14.25 -6.49
N LYS A 261 -20.07 14.31 -7.79
CA LYS A 261 -20.67 13.41 -8.79
C LYS A 261 -19.58 12.66 -9.53
N ALA A 262 -19.19 11.51 -9.00
CA ALA A 262 -18.59 10.43 -9.78
C ALA A 262 -19.71 9.49 -10.26
N ASP A 263 -19.36 8.41 -10.94
CA ASP A 263 -20.32 7.34 -11.21
C ASP A 263 -20.93 6.81 -9.90
N ARG A 264 -22.19 6.32 -9.96
CA ARG A 264 -22.90 5.73 -8.81
C ARG A 264 -22.18 4.50 -8.23
N ASN A 265 -21.27 3.89 -8.99
CA ASN A 265 -20.39 2.84 -8.51
C ASN A 265 -19.20 3.36 -7.66
N THR A 266 -19.05 4.67 -7.52
CA THR A 266 -17.98 5.35 -6.77
C THR A 266 -18.51 6.15 -5.58
N ILE A 267 -19.41 7.11 -5.81
CA ILE A 267 -20.11 7.86 -4.76
C ILE A 267 -21.59 8.03 -5.11
N GLN A 268 -22.44 8.07 -4.08
CA GLN A 268 -23.86 8.35 -4.26
C GLN A 268 -24.43 9.13 -3.07
N TYR A 269 -25.53 9.85 -3.31
CA TYR A 269 -26.37 10.32 -2.21
C TYR A 269 -27.14 9.14 -1.64
N VAL A 270 -27.10 9.00 -0.32
CA VAL A 270 -27.75 7.94 0.44
C VAL A 270 -28.65 8.54 1.50
N SER A 271 -29.83 7.96 1.64
CA SER A 271 -30.78 8.34 2.69
C SER A 271 -30.51 7.54 3.96
N ARG A 272 -30.36 8.22 5.09
CA ARG A 272 -30.14 7.60 6.40
C ARG A 272 -31.28 8.00 7.33
N LYS A 273 -32.03 7.01 7.83
CA LYS A 273 -33.07 7.24 8.84
C LYS A 273 -32.46 7.15 10.23
N TRP A 274 -32.53 8.23 11.00
CA TRP A 274 -32.02 8.32 12.36
C TRP A 274 -33.17 8.56 13.32
N ARG A 275 -33.09 7.95 14.50
CA ARG A 275 -33.97 8.26 15.62
C ARG A 275 -33.22 9.22 16.54
N THR A 276 -33.75 10.42 16.71
CA THR A 276 -33.27 11.38 17.69
C THR A 276 -34.31 11.53 18.81
N VAL A 277 -33.94 12.22 19.90
CA VAL A 277 -34.88 12.53 20.99
C VAL A 277 -36.07 13.36 20.48
N SER A 278 -35.90 14.14 19.41
CA SER A 278 -36.95 15.01 18.87
C SER A 278 -37.83 14.34 17.82
N SER A 279 -37.31 13.41 17.00
CA SER A 279 -38.08 12.69 15.98
C SER A 279 -37.26 11.62 15.26
N ASP A 280 -37.96 10.74 14.53
CA ASP A 280 -37.35 9.98 13.44
C ASP A 280 -37.14 10.92 12.24
N GLN A 281 -35.90 11.28 11.92
CA GLN A 281 -35.56 12.11 10.77
C GLN A 281 -34.82 11.31 9.70
N THR A 282 -35.00 11.68 8.43
CA THR A 282 -34.21 11.14 7.32
C THR A 282 -33.25 12.20 6.84
N TYR A 283 -31.96 11.89 6.86
CA TYR A 283 -30.90 12.77 6.38
C TYR A 283 -30.33 12.26 5.07
N GLN A 284 -29.98 13.18 4.17
CA GLN A 284 -29.16 12.88 3.02
C GLN A 284 -27.69 12.89 3.44
N ARG A 285 -26.95 11.87 3.02
CA ARG A 285 -25.50 11.75 3.16
C ARG A 285 -24.89 11.43 1.81
N VAL A 286 -23.58 11.62 1.70
CA VAL A 286 -22.82 11.17 0.52
C VAL A 286 -22.04 9.96 0.98
N GLY A 287 -22.18 8.84 0.27
CA GLY A 287 -21.51 7.59 0.62
C GLY A 287 -20.62 7.08 -0.49
N LEU A 288 -19.48 6.48 -0.12
CA LEU A 288 -18.62 5.69 -0.99
C LEU A 288 -19.25 4.32 -1.25
N THR A 289 -19.46 4.02 -2.52
CA THR A 289 -20.09 2.77 -3.00
C THR A 289 -19.09 1.79 -3.60
N LEU A 290 -17.79 2.07 -3.43
CA LEU A 290 -16.72 1.23 -3.95
C LEU A 290 -16.85 -0.19 -3.37
N ARG A 291 -16.75 -1.20 -4.24
CA ARG A 291 -17.11 -2.60 -3.92
C ARG A 291 -16.35 -3.15 -2.72
N SER A 292 -15.03 -3.00 -2.66
CA SER A 292 -14.20 -3.47 -1.55
C SER A 292 -14.50 -2.67 -0.28
N VAL A 293 -14.72 -1.35 -0.39
CA VAL A 293 -15.09 -0.47 0.74
C VAL A 293 -16.41 -0.93 1.37
N VAL A 294 -17.45 -1.08 0.57
CA VAL A 294 -18.77 -1.54 1.04
C VAL A 294 -18.69 -2.96 1.59
N ASN A 295 -17.99 -3.89 0.92
CA ASN A 295 -17.83 -5.25 1.43
C ASN A 295 -17.09 -5.30 2.77
N PHE A 296 -16.04 -4.48 2.95
CA PHE A 296 -15.35 -4.37 4.22
C PHE A 296 -16.31 -3.87 5.30
N ALA A 297 -17.04 -2.79 5.03
CA ALA A 297 -17.96 -2.19 6.00
C ALA A 297 -19.15 -3.11 6.35
N ARG A 298 -19.72 -3.84 5.37
CA ARG A 298 -20.76 -4.86 5.61
C ARG A 298 -20.29 -5.90 6.60
N ASN A 299 -19.07 -6.42 6.41
CA ASN A 299 -18.48 -7.42 7.29
C ASN A 299 -18.14 -6.83 8.66
N HIS A 300 -17.57 -5.63 8.69
CA HIS A 300 -17.15 -4.95 9.93
C HIS A 300 -18.35 -4.58 10.82
N PHE A 301 -19.38 -3.96 10.25
CA PHE A 301 -20.60 -3.55 10.96
C PHE A 301 -21.66 -4.66 11.04
N ARG A 302 -21.42 -5.83 10.44
CA ARG A 302 -22.39 -6.94 10.31
C ARG A 302 -23.73 -6.50 9.72
N CYS A 303 -23.66 -5.63 8.72
CA CYS A 303 -24.83 -5.06 8.08
C CYS A 303 -24.79 -5.38 6.58
N ASN A 304 -25.34 -6.54 6.19
CA ASN A 304 -25.31 -6.98 4.79
C ASN A 304 -26.09 -6.04 3.85
N GLU A 305 -27.06 -5.31 4.39
CA GLU A 305 -27.88 -4.34 3.66
C GLU A 305 -27.18 -3.00 3.43
N LEU A 306 -25.99 -2.77 4.01
CA LEU A 306 -25.26 -1.52 3.85
C LEU A 306 -24.99 -1.24 2.37
N ASP A 307 -25.42 -0.08 1.89
CA ASP A 307 -25.39 0.33 0.49
C ASP A 307 -24.14 1.15 0.13
N ALA A 308 -23.62 1.91 1.10
CA ALA A 308 -22.45 2.76 0.98
C ALA A 308 -21.82 3.01 2.35
N VAL A 309 -20.56 3.45 2.37
CA VAL A 309 -19.91 3.98 3.58
C VAL A 309 -19.97 5.50 3.56
N ASP A 310 -20.61 6.09 4.57
CA ASP A 310 -20.82 7.53 4.64
C ASP A 310 -19.48 8.29 4.70
N LEU A 311 -19.39 9.37 3.93
CA LEU A 311 -18.32 10.35 3.99
C LEU A 311 -18.69 11.45 4.98
N GLU A 312 -17.66 12.09 5.54
CA GLU A 312 -17.82 13.17 6.50
C GLU A 312 -18.69 14.31 5.94
N SER A 313 -19.75 14.62 6.69
CA SER A 313 -20.76 15.60 6.31
C SER A 313 -20.54 16.99 6.92
N ASP A 314 -19.75 17.07 7.99
CA ASP A 314 -19.48 18.29 8.74
C ASP A 314 -18.06 18.85 8.49
N GLY A 315 -17.87 20.14 8.85
CA GLY A 315 -16.61 20.86 8.69
C GLY A 315 -16.49 21.70 7.41
N HIS A 316 -15.33 22.35 7.25
CA HIS A 316 -15.01 23.22 6.10
C HIS A 316 -14.48 22.41 4.89
N GLY A 317 -14.14 23.07 3.79
CA GLY A 317 -13.74 22.45 2.51
C GLY A 317 -12.54 21.50 2.53
N GLY A 318 -11.75 21.45 3.60
CA GLY A 318 -10.69 20.46 3.82
C GLY A 318 -11.08 19.24 4.65
N SER A 319 -12.32 19.18 5.16
CA SER A 319 -12.83 18.09 6.01
C SER A 319 -13.98 17.34 5.34
N ARG A 320 -14.96 18.10 4.84
CA ARG A 320 -16.18 17.52 4.25
C ARG A 320 -15.82 16.69 3.01
N LEU A 321 -16.37 15.48 2.90
CA LEU A 321 -16.24 14.56 1.76
C LEU A 321 -14.85 13.97 1.48
N SER A 322 -13.77 14.50 2.05
CA SER A 322 -12.42 13.94 1.96
C SER A 322 -12.07 13.00 3.12
N HIS A 323 -13.04 12.66 3.97
CA HIS A 323 -12.85 11.76 5.11
C HIS A 323 -14.01 10.76 5.21
N PHE A 324 -13.78 9.63 5.89
CA PHE A 324 -14.88 8.80 6.36
C PHE A 324 -15.67 9.52 7.44
N GLU A 325 -16.98 9.30 7.46
CA GLU A 325 -17.87 9.85 8.49
C GLU A 325 -17.41 9.46 9.89
N ARG A 326 -17.00 10.46 10.67
CA ARG A 326 -16.36 10.25 11.97
C ARG A 326 -17.21 9.39 12.89
N ARG A 327 -18.54 9.57 12.89
CA ARG A 327 -19.45 8.80 13.73
C ARG A 327 -19.29 7.28 13.54
N LEU A 328 -18.86 6.85 12.37
CA LEU A 328 -18.68 5.44 12.00
C LEU A 328 -17.20 5.00 11.99
N SER A 329 -16.26 5.94 12.04
CA SER A 329 -14.84 5.69 11.79
C SER A 329 -13.92 6.29 12.86
N ILE A 330 -14.38 6.38 14.11
CA ILE A 330 -13.50 6.74 15.24
C ILE A 330 -12.35 5.73 15.30
N GLY A 331 -11.11 6.22 15.39
CA GLY A 331 -9.91 5.37 15.35
C GLY A 331 -9.48 4.92 13.94
N GLU A 332 -10.10 5.45 12.88
CA GLU A 332 -9.66 5.26 11.49
C GLU A 332 -8.71 6.39 11.07
N VAL A 333 -7.67 6.08 10.30
CA VAL A 333 -6.67 7.08 9.92
C VAL A 333 -7.24 8.21 9.08
N MET A 334 -8.20 7.95 8.18
CA MET A 334 -8.88 8.93 7.32
C MET A 334 -10.22 9.41 7.92
N SER A 335 -10.38 9.34 9.24
CA SER A 335 -11.36 10.16 9.97
C SER A 335 -10.92 11.64 9.95
N PRO A 336 -11.85 12.61 9.92
CA PRO A 336 -11.53 14.05 9.84
C PRO A 336 -10.80 14.59 11.08
N LYS A 337 -10.79 13.84 12.17
CA LYS A 337 -10.00 14.14 13.36
C LYS A 337 -9.11 12.95 13.66
N VAL A 338 -7.81 13.23 13.78
CA VAL A 338 -6.80 12.25 14.18
C VAL A 338 -7.00 11.93 15.66
N ASP A 339 -7.50 10.72 15.94
CA ASP A 339 -7.59 10.18 17.30
C ASP A 339 -6.24 9.65 17.77
N ILE A 340 -6.01 9.59 19.09
CA ILE A 340 -4.76 9.08 19.71
C ILE A 340 -4.45 7.63 19.29
N MET A 341 -5.40 6.96 18.63
CA MET A 341 -5.41 5.53 18.36
C MET A 341 -5.77 5.28 16.89
N ALA A 342 -5.71 6.32 16.06
CA ALA A 342 -6.10 6.23 14.66
C ALA A 342 -5.16 5.30 13.89
N SER A 343 -5.76 4.36 13.16
CA SER A 343 -5.04 3.30 12.47
C SER A 343 -5.44 3.19 11.02
N VAL A 344 -4.51 2.76 10.18
CA VAL A 344 -4.84 2.46 8.78
C VAL A 344 -5.59 1.14 8.73
N SER A 345 -6.92 1.25 8.73
CA SER A 345 -7.79 0.09 8.81
C SER A 345 -7.99 -0.57 7.43
N GLY A 346 -8.64 -1.74 7.42
CA GLY A 346 -9.11 -2.36 6.18
C GLY A 346 -10.10 -1.48 5.40
N LEU A 347 -10.73 -0.48 6.01
CA LEU A 347 -11.60 0.47 5.32
C LEU A 347 -10.80 1.36 4.36
N THR A 348 -9.79 2.07 4.86
CA THR A 348 -8.88 2.89 4.04
C THR A 348 -8.15 2.05 2.98
N LEU A 349 -7.67 0.86 3.34
CA LEU A 349 -6.98 0.00 2.37
C LEU A 349 -7.92 -0.52 1.28
N SER A 350 -9.19 -0.79 1.61
CA SER A 350 -10.20 -1.17 0.62
C SER A 350 -10.48 -0.04 -0.37
N PHE A 351 -10.43 1.22 0.07
CA PHE A 351 -10.47 2.36 -0.84
C PHE A 351 -9.31 2.30 -1.84
N PHE A 352 -8.07 2.21 -1.36
CA PHE A 352 -6.89 2.18 -2.25
C PHE A 352 -6.83 0.96 -3.17
N LYS A 353 -7.41 -0.17 -2.75
CA LYS A 353 -7.59 -1.33 -3.64
C LYS A 353 -8.49 -0.98 -4.82
N ASP A 354 -9.64 -0.36 -4.54
CA ASP A 354 -10.64 -0.03 -5.55
C ASP A 354 -10.25 1.14 -6.46
N THR A 355 -9.19 1.90 -6.13
CA THR A 355 -8.62 2.96 -6.98
C THR A 355 -7.63 2.45 -8.03
N GLY A 356 -7.47 1.13 -8.16
CA GLY A 356 -6.56 0.52 -9.13
C GLY A 356 -5.11 0.44 -8.62
N GLN A 357 -4.88 0.54 -7.32
CA GLN A 357 -3.57 0.22 -6.73
C GLN A 357 -3.54 -1.25 -6.33
N LYS A 358 -2.39 -1.92 -6.47
CA LYS A 358 -2.20 -3.25 -5.88
C LYS A 358 -2.06 -3.05 -4.37
N THR A 359 -3.05 -3.46 -3.60
CA THR A 359 -2.89 -3.59 -2.15
C THR A 359 -2.20 -4.92 -1.85
N ALA A 360 -1.04 -4.89 -1.22
CA ALA A 360 -0.65 -6.03 -0.41
C ALA A 360 -1.59 -6.00 0.78
N SER A 361 -2.40 -7.04 1.05
CA SER A 361 -3.20 -7.09 2.28
C SER A 361 -2.24 -7.02 3.46
N PRO A 362 -2.03 -5.87 4.12
CA PRO A 362 -1.13 -5.82 5.25
C PRO A 362 -1.88 -6.40 6.44
N TRP A 363 -3.19 -6.17 6.53
CA TRP A 363 -4.08 -6.67 7.55
C TRP A 363 -4.27 -8.18 7.43
N CYS A 364 -4.19 -8.82 8.59
CA CYS A 364 -4.38 -10.25 8.75
C CYS A 364 -5.27 -10.46 9.98
N ASN A 365 -6.10 -11.49 9.94
CA ASN A 365 -7.13 -11.75 10.95
C ASN A 365 -7.03 -13.16 11.55
N GLU A 366 -5.89 -13.82 11.33
CA GLU A 366 -5.61 -15.15 11.86
C GLU A 366 -4.64 -15.02 13.04
N PRO A 367 -5.10 -15.24 14.29
CA PRO A 367 -4.21 -15.20 15.44
C PRO A 367 -3.05 -16.20 15.31
N ILE A 368 -1.90 -15.88 15.90
CA ILE A 368 -0.80 -16.83 16.04
C ILE A 368 -1.22 -17.98 16.97
N THR A 369 -1.18 -19.19 16.44
CA THR A 369 -1.52 -20.46 17.07
C THR A 369 -0.53 -21.53 16.60
N LYS A 370 -0.52 -22.71 17.24
CA LYS A 370 0.24 -23.89 16.78
C LYS A 370 -0.16 -24.37 15.36
N LYS A 371 -1.28 -23.87 14.83
CA LYS A 371 -1.81 -24.20 13.50
C LYS A 371 -1.72 -23.05 12.50
N SER A 372 -1.21 -21.88 12.90
CA SER A 372 -1.20 -20.70 12.03
C SER A 372 -0.34 -20.95 10.79
N GLY A 373 -0.89 -20.64 9.63
CA GLY A 373 -0.17 -20.78 8.37
C GLY A 373 0.90 -19.70 8.30
N ILE A 374 2.16 -20.06 8.46
CA ILE A 374 3.24 -19.27 7.90
C ILE A 374 2.95 -19.18 6.39
N ARG A 375 2.91 -17.96 5.88
CA ARG A 375 2.61 -17.70 4.47
C ARG A 375 3.68 -16.83 3.87
N CYS A 376 3.87 -16.98 2.58
CA CYS A 376 4.62 -16.02 1.81
C CYS A 376 3.95 -14.67 1.82
N ILE A 377 4.78 -13.65 1.99
CA ILE A 377 4.42 -12.25 1.94
C ILE A 377 5.03 -11.72 0.63
N PRO A 378 4.29 -11.77 -0.50
CA PRO A 378 4.88 -11.63 -1.83
C PRO A 378 5.53 -10.26 -2.05
N HIS A 379 5.03 -9.23 -1.37
CA HIS A 379 5.52 -7.86 -1.53
C HIS A 379 6.91 -7.65 -0.90
N ILE A 380 7.23 -8.33 0.21
CA ILE A 380 8.55 -8.29 0.86
C ILE A 380 9.47 -9.43 0.45
N ASN A 381 9.01 -10.37 -0.40
CA ASN A 381 9.79 -11.54 -0.78
C ASN A 381 10.33 -12.34 0.42
N ALA A 382 9.50 -12.52 1.44
CA ALA A 382 9.82 -13.25 2.66
C ALA A 382 8.60 -14.08 3.08
N TYR A 383 8.83 -15.16 3.83
CA TYR A 383 7.75 -15.85 4.53
C TYR A 383 7.57 -15.24 5.93
N GLY A 384 6.36 -15.28 6.45
CA GLY A 384 6.05 -14.65 7.72
C GLY A 384 4.71 -15.06 8.28
N VAL A 385 4.29 -14.36 9.34
CA VAL A 385 3.08 -14.67 10.08
C VAL A 385 2.26 -13.41 10.30
N CYS A 386 0.96 -13.59 10.47
CA CYS A 386 0.12 -12.53 11.02
C CYS A 386 0.60 -12.21 12.44
N ASN A 387 0.95 -10.96 12.74
CA ASN A 387 1.45 -10.58 14.07
C ASN A 387 0.36 -10.52 15.16
N LEU A 388 -0.86 -10.97 14.86
CA LEU A 388 -2.01 -10.96 15.76
C LEU A 388 -1.86 -11.99 16.88
N VAL A 389 -1.83 -11.53 18.13
CA VAL A 389 -1.67 -12.39 19.31
C VAL A 389 -2.70 -12.04 20.37
N ASN A 390 -2.84 -12.94 21.36
CA ASN A 390 -3.42 -12.55 22.64
C ASN A 390 -2.34 -11.78 23.42
N VAL A 391 -2.57 -10.49 23.67
CA VAL A 391 -1.59 -9.59 24.32
C VAL A 391 -1.52 -9.76 25.85
N GLY A 392 -2.28 -10.71 26.42
CA GLY A 392 -2.26 -11.04 27.84
C GLY A 392 -3.10 -10.13 28.73
N HIS A 393 -3.57 -8.99 28.21
CA HIS A 393 -4.39 -8.01 28.93
C HIS A 393 -5.54 -7.53 28.04
N THR A 394 -6.53 -6.87 28.64
CA THR A 394 -7.61 -6.22 27.90
C THR A 394 -7.07 -4.96 27.24
N LEU A 395 -7.11 -4.91 25.91
CA LEU A 395 -6.78 -3.73 25.15
C LEU A 395 -7.80 -2.62 25.44
N LYS A 396 -7.33 -1.37 25.44
CA LYS A 396 -8.23 -0.23 25.50
C LYS A 396 -9.16 -0.24 24.27
N PRO A 397 -10.39 0.29 24.36
CA PRO A 397 -11.37 0.24 23.28
C PRO A 397 -10.84 0.72 21.92
N GLU A 398 -9.85 1.61 21.93
CA GLU A 398 -9.31 2.18 20.71
C GLU A 398 -8.17 1.34 20.09
N HIS A 399 -7.66 0.35 20.82
CA HIS A 399 -6.72 -0.67 20.34
C HIS A 399 -7.41 -2.00 20.02
N THR A 400 -8.73 -2.10 20.19
CA THR A 400 -9.49 -3.30 19.84
C THR A 400 -9.94 -3.25 18.39
N HIS A 401 -9.15 -3.85 17.50
CA HIS A 401 -9.36 -3.80 16.03
C HIS A 401 -10.28 -4.89 15.49
N PHE A 402 -10.81 -5.75 16.35
CA PHE A 402 -11.56 -6.94 15.93
C PHE A 402 -12.79 -7.20 16.79
N ASN A 403 -13.90 -7.44 16.09
CA ASN A 403 -15.19 -7.76 16.69
C ASN A 403 -15.70 -9.15 16.23
N ASN A 404 -14.94 -9.84 15.35
CA ASN A 404 -15.21 -11.22 14.95
C ASN A 404 -13.94 -11.97 14.51
N LEU A 405 -13.08 -12.33 15.46
CA LEU A 405 -11.93 -13.20 15.18
C LEU A 405 -12.35 -14.67 14.99
N PRO A 406 -11.97 -15.32 13.88
CA PRO A 406 -12.21 -16.74 13.69
C PRO A 406 -11.59 -17.57 14.82
N ASN A 407 -12.37 -18.49 15.40
CA ASN A 407 -11.93 -19.38 16.47
C ASN A 407 -11.52 -18.69 17.79
N VAL A 408 -11.99 -17.46 18.04
CA VAL A 408 -11.82 -16.74 19.30
C VAL A 408 -13.18 -16.32 19.85
N GLU A 409 -13.48 -16.75 21.07
CA GLU A 409 -14.71 -16.39 21.78
C GLU A 409 -14.93 -14.87 21.82
N PRO A 410 -16.14 -14.36 21.53
CA PRO A 410 -16.44 -12.92 21.51
C PRO A 410 -15.99 -12.17 22.77
N SER A 411 -16.17 -12.78 23.95
CA SER A 411 -15.80 -12.21 25.24
C SER A 411 -14.29 -12.02 25.45
N ARG A 412 -13.46 -12.63 24.59
CA ARG A 412 -12.00 -12.61 24.68
C ARG A 412 -11.35 -11.78 23.58
N GLN A 413 -12.11 -11.29 22.59
CA GLN A 413 -11.55 -10.62 21.41
C GLN A 413 -10.88 -9.29 21.74
N ASN A 414 -11.34 -8.60 22.79
CA ASN A 414 -10.70 -7.39 23.32
C ASN A 414 -9.29 -7.62 23.91
N ARG A 415 -8.81 -8.87 23.97
CA ARG A 415 -7.44 -9.21 24.37
C ARG A 415 -6.54 -9.54 23.17
N PHE A 416 -7.05 -9.38 21.95
CA PHE A 416 -6.31 -9.72 20.73
C PHE A 416 -5.99 -8.48 19.91
N GLY A 417 -4.72 -8.37 19.53
CA GLY A 417 -4.17 -7.31 18.69
C GLY A 417 -2.81 -7.72 18.16
N GLY A 418 -2.27 -6.95 17.21
CA GLY A 418 -0.88 -7.09 16.78
C GLY A 418 0.08 -6.91 17.97
N PHE A 419 1.13 -7.73 18.07
CA PHE A 419 2.11 -7.58 19.16
C PHE A 419 2.94 -6.28 19.08
N ASP A 420 2.89 -5.56 17.95
CA ASP A 420 3.62 -4.32 17.75
C ASP A 420 2.86 -3.14 18.37
N ILE A 421 3.27 -2.76 19.58
CA ILE A 421 2.66 -1.65 20.33
C ILE A 421 2.80 -0.31 19.60
N HIS A 422 3.82 -0.14 18.75
CA HIS A 422 4.06 1.10 18.00
C HIS A 422 3.24 1.20 16.72
N ALA A 423 2.52 0.11 16.40
CA ALA A 423 1.47 0.06 15.41
C ALA A 423 0.08 0.12 16.06
N ASP A 424 -0.04 0.61 17.30
CA ASP A 424 -1.29 0.71 18.06
C ASP A 424 -2.04 -0.64 18.12
N TYR A 425 -1.30 -1.74 18.21
CA TYR A 425 -1.83 -3.11 18.15
C TYR A 425 -2.52 -3.48 16.83
N CYS A 426 -2.24 -2.76 15.73
CA CYS A 426 -2.75 -3.12 14.42
C CYS A 426 -2.13 -4.43 13.93
N PRO A 427 -2.98 -5.38 13.49
CA PRO A 427 -2.51 -6.65 12.98
C PRO A 427 -1.95 -6.48 11.55
N TYR A 428 -0.76 -7.00 11.29
CA TYR A 428 -0.19 -7.09 9.97
C TYR A 428 0.67 -8.33 9.72
N MET A 429 0.85 -8.68 8.45
CA MET A 429 1.79 -9.74 8.04
C MET A 429 3.24 -9.29 8.26
N SER A 430 3.91 -9.90 9.24
CA SER A 430 5.31 -9.63 9.58
C SER A 430 6.22 -10.74 9.09
N MET A 431 7.37 -10.37 8.51
CA MET A 431 8.46 -11.32 8.31
C MET A 431 9.13 -11.69 9.64
N PHE A 432 9.92 -12.77 9.64
CA PHE A 432 10.76 -13.15 10.75
C PHE A 432 12.13 -12.48 10.61
N ASN A 433 12.55 -11.78 11.67
CA ASN A 433 13.90 -11.19 11.72
C ASN A 433 14.95 -12.21 12.21
N ASN A 434 14.51 -13.20 12.99
CA ASN A 434 15.32 -14.31 13.47
C ASN A 434 14.52 -15.60 13.35
N VAL A 435 15.11 -16.62 12.74
CA VAL A 435 14.53 -17.95 12.55
C VAL A 435 15.43 -18.96 13.28
N LEU A 436 14.84 -19.92 14.00
CA LEU A 436 15.58 -21.00 14.66
C LEU A 436 16.63 -20.55 15.69
N SER A 437 16.39 -19.42 16.38
CA SER A 437 17.36 -18.82 17.30
C SER A 437 18.71 -18.49 16.65
N THR A 438 18.72 -18.34 15.33
CA THR A 438 19.87 -17.88 14.55
C THR A 438 19.69 -16.41 14.15
N THR A 439 20.73 -15.81 13.55
CA THR A 439 20.64 -14.48 12.93
C THR A 439 20.01 -14.50 11.53
N MET A 440 19.43 -15.63 11.11
CA MET A 440 18.74 -15.76 9.82
C MET A 440 17.39 -15.06 9.86
N ASN A 441 17.13 -14.17 8.90
CA ASN A 441 15.79 -13.64 8.67
C ASN A 441 15.06 -14.46 7.58
N SER A 442 13.76 -14.28 7.41
CA SER A 442 12.98 -15.04 6.42
C SER A 442 12.97 -14.45 5.00
N HIS A 443 13.81 -13.45 4.71
CA HIS A 443 13.85 -12.81 3.40
C HIS A 443 14.60 -13.68 2.37
N CYS A 444 13.90 -14.09 1.31
CA CYS A 444 14.43 -15.01 0.32
C CYS A 444 15.57 -14.41 -0.51
N GLY A 445 15.55 -13.08 -0.70
CA GLY A 445 16.58 -12.36 -1.45
C GLY A 445 17.86 -12.08 -0.68
N ASP A 446 17.89 -12.30 0.64
CA ASP A 446 19.05 -11.96 1.47
C ASP A 446 20.16 -13.00 1.29
N ILE A 447 21.31 -12.55 0.79
CA ILE A 447 22.46 -13.41 0.52
C ILE A 447 23.12 -13.92 1.82
N ASN A 448 22.95 -13.20 2.93
CA ASN A 448 23.50 -13.59 4.22
C ASN A 448 22.82 -14.84 4.77
N ASN A 449 21.60 -15.15 4.31
CA ASN A 449 20.88 -16.36 4.71
C ASN A 449 21.44 -17.63 4.06
N ARG A 450 22.32 -17.52 3.05
CA ARG A 450 22.91 -18.69 2.38
C ARG A 450 23.69 -19.63 3.31
N LYS A 451 24.30 -19.09 4.37
CA LYS A 451 25.00 -19.91 5.39
C LYS A 451 24.08 -20.88 6.14
N TYR A 452 22.76 -20.71 5.99
CA TYR A 452 21.72 -21.53 6.63
C TYR A 452 20.90 -22.34 5.62
N GLN A 453 21.32 -22.39 4.34
CA GLN A 453 20.56 -23.08 3.28
C GLN A 453 20.33 -24.58 3.57
N ASP A 454 21.28 -25.21 4.28
CA ASP A 454 21.27 -26.65 4.59
C ASP A 454 20.56 -26.97 5.92
N VAL A 455 20.10 -25.94 6.65
CA VAL A 455 19.41 -26.09 7.94
C VAL A 455 17.97 -26.60 7.76
N HIS A 456 17.40 -26.40 6.57
CA HIS A 456 16.03 -26.82 6.24
C HIS A 456 16.03 -27.98 5.25
N SER A 457 15.18 -28.97 5.50
CA SER A 457 15.10 -30.22 4.73
C SER A 457 14.58 -30.08 3.30
N ASP A 458 13.91 -28.97 2.99
CA ASP A 458 13.18 -28.78 1.73
C ASP A 458 13.98 -28.11 0.60
N SER A 459 15.31 -28.12 0.66
CA SER A 459 16.19 -27.53 -0.38
C SER A 459 15.92 -26.02 -0.60
N GLN A 460 15.85 -25.25 0.49
CA GLN A 460 15.67 -23.81 0.41
C GLN A 460 16.87 -23.12 -0.26
N TYR A 461 16.60 -22.11 -1.06
CA TYR A 461 17.61 -21.33 -1.76
C TYR A 461 17.49 -19.85 -1.40
N TYR A 462 18.60 -19.22 -1.02
CA TYR A 462 18.65 -17.80 -0.69
C TYR A 462 19.53 -17.00 -1.67
N GLY A 463 19.04 -15.83 -2.07
CA GLY A 463 19.79 -14.87 -2.88
C GLY A 463 18.95 -14.24 -4.01
N LYS A 464 19.62 -13.48 -4.90
CA LYS A 464 18.95 -12.62 -5.89
C LYS A 464 17.92 -13.32 -6.80
N LYS A 465 18.15 -14.61 -7.07
CA LYS A 465 17.26 -15.46 -7.89
C LYS A 465 16.29 -16.29 -7.05
N SER A 466 16.06 -15.93 -5.79
CA SER A 466 15.12 -16.63 -4.92
C SER A 466 13.83 -15.84 -4.75
N ARG A 467 12.70 -16.56 -4.71
CA ARG A 467 11.39 -16.01 -4.35
C ARG A 467 10.72 -16.84 -3.28
N CYS A 468 9.83 -16.22 -2.52
CA CYS A 468 8.99 -16.92 -1.56
C CYS A 468 7.83 -17.63 -2.26
N PHE A 469 7.61 -18.91 -1.96
CA PHE A 469 6.44 -19.68 -2.40
C PHE A 469 5.73 -20.34 -1.23
N ASN A 470 4.40 -20.34 -1.26
CA ASN A 470 3.62 -21.28 -0.46
C ASN A 470 3.70 -22.64 -1.15
N TYR A 471 3.86 -23.72 -0.38
CA TYR A 471 3.93 -25.07 -0.92
C TYR A 471 3.40 -26.08 0.09
N GLY A 472 3.20 -27.32 -0.32
CA GLY A 472 2.63 -28.31 0.57
C GLY A 472 2.46 -29.70 -0.01
N THR A 473 1.77 -30.54 0.74
CA THR A 473 1.52 -31.95 0.43
C THR A 473 0.08 -32.31 0.77
N THR A 474 -0.60 -33.01 -0.12
CA THR A 474 -1.99 -33.49 0.07
C THR A 474 -2.06 -35.01 -0.10
N TYR A 475 -2.73 -35.69 0.84
CA TYR A 475 -3.01 -37.13 0.77
C TYR A 475 -4.45 -37.39 0.35
N MET A 476 -4.63 -38.26 -0.65
CA MET A 476 -5.93 -38.59 -1.23
C MET A 476 -6.80 -39.48 -0.31
N SER A 477 -6.17 -40.28 0.56
CA SER A 477 -6.86 -41.26 1.42
C SER A 477 -7.65 -40.66 2.60
N GLY A 478 -7.69 -39.34 2.81
CA GLY A 478 -8.40 -38.75 3.96
C GLY A 478 -8.46 -37.23 4.05
N ASN A 479 -8.41 -36.50 2.93
CA ASN A 479 -8.50 -35.02 2.87
C ASN A 479 -7.55 -34.26 3.83
N ARG A 480 -6.37 -34.81 4.13
CA ARG A 480 -5.35 -34.11 4.92
C ARG A 480 -4.35 -33.39 4.00
N SER A 481 -4.22 -32.08 4.20
CA SER A 481 -3.28 -31.21 3.48
C SER A 481 -2.39 -30.47 4.46
N TRP A 482 -1.10 -30.38 4.14
CA TRP A 482 -0.10 -29.59 4.86
C TRP A 482 0.37 -28.45 3.98
N SER A 483 0.48 -27.25 4.55
CA SER A 483 0.93 -26.04 3.87
C SER A 483 2.11 -25.46 4.64
N PHE A 484 3.10 -25.01 3.89
CA PHE A 484 4.37 -24.45 4.32
C PHE A 484 4.68 -23.21 3.48
N SER A 485 5.76 -22.51 3.81
CA SER A 485 6.31 -21.43 3.01
C SER A 485 7.83 -21.47 3.02
N GLY A 486 8.44 -21.16 1.89
CA GLY A 486 9.89 -21.27 1.77
C GLY A 486 10.45 -20.52 0.59
N CYS A 487 11.76 -20.39 0.58
CA CYS A 487 12.50 -19.66 -0.45
C CYS A 487 13.00 -20.63 -1.53
N PHE A 488 12.52 -20.47 -2.77
CA PHE A 488 12.88 -21.33 -3.89
C PHE A 488 13.53 -20.55 -5.02
N GLN A 489 14.42 -21.23 -5.73
CA GLN A 489 15.13 -20.63 -6.85
C GLN A 489 14.21 -20.46 -8.06
N VAL A 490 14.29 -19.30 -8.70
CA VAL A 490 13.54 -18.94 -9.89
C VAL A 490 14.48 -18.70 -11.07
N LYS A 491 14.07 -19.17 -12.25
CA LYS A 491 14.75 -18.93 -13.53
C LYS A 491 13.80 -18.26 -14.50
N CYS A 492 14.17 -17.05 -14.94
CA CYS A 492 13.44 -16.31 -15.96
C CYS A 492 14.09 -16.49 -17.33
N THR A 493 13.34 -17.02 -18.30
CA THR A 493 13.83 -17.31 -19.67
C THR A 493 13.74 -16.08 -20.58
N LEU A 494 14.36 -16.17 -21.77
CA LEU A 494 14.24 -15.11 -22.78
C LEU A 494 12.87 -15.10 -23.48
N ARG A 495 12.08 -16.17 -23.33
CA ARG A 495 10.71 -16.27 -23.84
C ARG A 495 9.67 -15.74 -22.85
N PHE A 496 10.11 -15.07 -21.79
CA PHE A 496 9.24 -14.57 -20.70
C PHE A 496 8.48 -15.70 -19.99
N GLU A 497 9.13 -16.85 -19.82
CA GLU A 497 8.69 -17.94 -18.94
C GLU A 497 9.42 -17.82 -17.60
N HIS A 498 8.79 -18.30 -16.54
CA HIS A 498 9.43 -18.41 -15.22
C HIS A 498 9.32 -19.83 -14.69
N LEU A 499 10.46 -20.37 -14.29
CA LEU A 499 10.58 -21.70 -13.74
C LEU A 499 10.95 -21.60 -12.27
N VAL A 500 10.40 -22.49 -11.46
CA VAL A 500 10.75 -22.67 -10.04
C VAL A 500 11.47 -24.00 -9.87
N TYR A 501 12.54 -24.02 -9.08
CA TYR A 501 13.21 -25.26 -8.68
C TYR A 501 12.53 -25.81 -7.42
N PHE A 502 11.73 -26.87 -7.59
CA PHE A 502 10.93 -27.46 -6.53
C PHE A 502 11.04 -28.98 -6.59
N ARG A 503 11.27 -29.63 -5.44
CA ARG A 503 11.46 -31.08 -5.32
C ARG A 503 12.48 -31.65 -6.34
N ARG A 504 13.63 -30.97 -6.44
CA ARG A 504 14.78 -31.33 -7.31
C ARG A 504 14.52 -31.27 -8.82
N GLU A 505 13.43 -30.63 -9.23
CA GLU A 505 13.08 -30.47 -10.63
C GLU A 505 12.76 -29.01 -10.95
N TRP A 506 13.08 -28.57 -12.17
CA TRP A 506 12.62 -27.28 -12.68
C TRP A 506 11.20 -27.43 -13.21
N ARG A 507 10.26 -26.70 -12.63
CA ARG A 507 8.85 -26.66 -13.04
C ARG A 507 8.54 -25.32 -13.65
N GLU A 508 7.84 -25.30 -14.79
CA GLU A 508 7.33 -24.06 -15.36
C GLU A 508 6.08 -23.59 -14.60
N CYS A 509 6.07 -22.34 -14.18
CA CYS A 509 4.95 -21.73 -13.50
C CYS A 509 3.93 -21.14 -14.49
N PRO A 510 2.61 -21.30 -14.23
CA PRO A 510 1.58 -20.64 -15.02
C PRO A 510 1.80 -19.13 -15.05
N ARG A 511 1.66 -18.51 -16.23
CA ARG A 511 2.01 -17.08 -16.43
C ARG A 511 1.26 -16.13 -15.48
N GLN A 512 -0.01 -16.39 -15.20
CA GLN A 512 -0.87 -15.60 -14.30
C GLN A 512 -0.76 -16.02 -12.81
N GLY A 513 0.17 -16.92 -12.48
CA GLY A 513 0.22 -17.59 -11.19
C GLY A 513 -0.76 -18.75 -11.08
N GLY A 514 -0.64 -19.53 -10.01
CA GLY A 514 -1.48 -20.70 -9.76
C GLY A 514 -0.73 -21.87 -9.14
N ILE A 515 -1.45 -22.95 -8.85
CA ILE A 515 -0.90 -24.12 -8.18
C ILE A 515 -0.38 -25.13 -9.20
N ILE A 516 0.89 -25.51 -9.07
CA ILE A 516 1.44 -26.70 -9.74
C ILE A 516 1.27 -27.87 -8.78
N LYS A 517 0.77 -29.00 -9.27
CA LYS A 517 0.70 -30.27 -8.53
C LYS A 517 1.67 -31.27 -9.12
N THR A 518 2.40 -31.99 -8.27
CA THR A 518 3.33 -33.05 -8.64
C THR A 518 2.92 -34.34 -7.96
N ALA A 519 2.47 -35.32 -8.74
CA ALA A 519 2.13 -36.64 -8.23
C ALA A 519 3.41 -37.38 -7.82
N LEU A 520 3.44 -37.90 -6.59
CA LEU A 520 4.54 -38.72 -6.08
C LEU A 520 4.15 -40.21 -6.10
N GLU A 521 2.90 -40.53 -5.75
CA GLU A 521 2.28 -41.86 -5.74
C GLU A 521 0.76 -41.73 -6.01
N ASN A 522 0.04 -42.83 -6.28
CA ASN A 522 -1.42 -42.85 -6.45
C ASN A 522 -2.23 -42.37 -5.22
N THR A 523 -1.56 -42.03 -4.11
CA THR A 523 -2.19 -41.63 -2.84
C THR A 523 -1.79 -40.23 -2.36
N ARG A 524 -0.86 -39.53 -3.04
CA ARG A 524 -0.31 -38.24 -2.60
C ARG A 524 0.19 -37.37 -3.76
N TYR A 525 -0.07 -36.06 -3.67
CA TYR A 525 0.61 -35.06 -4.50
C TYR A 525 1.22 -33.95 -3.64
N ASP A 526 2.37 -33.47 -4.07
CA ASP A 526 2.95 -32.21 -3.60
C ASP A 526 2.43 -31.06 -4.45
N TRP A 527 2.40 -29.87 -3.89
CA TRP A 527 1.97 -28.68 -4.60
C TRP A 527 2.84 -27.48 -4.25
N ILE A 528 2.97 -26.56 -5.20
CA ILE A 528 3.62 -25.27 -5.02
C ILE A 528 2.76 -24.19 -5.69
N GLU A 529 2.54 -23.09 -4.98
CA GLU A 529 1.79 -21.95 -5.46
C GLU A 529 2.74 -20.95 -6.14
N CYS A 530 2.70 -20.94 -7.46
CA CYS A 530 3.47 -20.00 -8.26
C CYS A 530 2.85 -18.59 -8.21
N PRO A 531 3.66 -17.54 -8.00
CA PRO A 531 3.21 -16.16 -8.16
C PRO A 531 3.00 -15.82 -9.64
N ASP A 532 2.40 -14.66 -9.91
CA ASP A 532 2.36 -14.12 -11.27
C ASP A 532 3.79 -13.93 -11.82
N PHE A 533 3.97 -14.13 -13.13
CA PHE A 533 5.26 -13.97 -13.79
C PHE A 533 5.93 -12.63 -13.45
N ARG A 534 5.17 -11.53 -13.37
CA ARG A 534 5.71 -10.19 -13.08
C ARG A 534 6.14 -10.02 -11.63
N ASP A 535 5.63 -10.84 -10.72
CA ASP A 535 6.01 -10.83 -9.32
C ASP A 535 7.31 -11.63 -9.08
N ALA A 536 7.60 -12.62 -9.94
CA ALA A 536 8.83 -13.41 -9.91
C ALA A 536 9.96 -12.82 -10.78
N CYS A 537 9.64 -12.32 -11.98
CA CYS A 537 10.58 -12.04 -13.06
C CYS A 537 10.47 -10.61 -13.61
N SER A 538 11.64 -10.01 -13.90
CA SER A 538 11.74 -8.66 -14.47
C SER A 538 11.71 -8.67 -16.01
N VAL A 539 10.63 -8.17 -16.60
CA VAL A 539 10.48 -7.96 -18.06
C VAL A 539 11.63 -7.10 -18.62
N THR A 540 12.05 -6.09 -17.85
CA THR A 540 13.13 -5.17 -18.23
C THR A 540 14.48 -5.89 -18.28
N GLU A 541 14.76 -6.73 -17.29
CA GLU A 541 16.00 -7.52 -17.24
C GLU A 541 16.07 -8.49 -18.42
N ILE A 542 14.97 -9.19 -18.71
CA ILE A 542 14.88 -10.14 -19.82
C ILE A 542 15.07 -9.44 -21.17
N SER A 543 14.36 -8.33 -21.40
CA SER A 543 14.50 -7.52 -22.61
C SER A 543 15.94 -7.00 -22.80
N GLY A 544 16.61 -6.61 -21.70
CA GLY A 544 18.00 -6.21 -21.72
C GLY A 544 18.94 -7.36 -22.10
N ARG A 545 18.69 -8.58 -21.62
CA ARG A 545 19.46 -9.79 -21.99
C ARG A 545 19.26 -10.17 -23.46
N ILE A 546 18.05 -10.03 -24.01
CA ILE A 546 17.76 -10.24 -25.44
C ILE A 546 18.58 -9.28 -26.30
N ARG A 547 18.57 -7.98 -25.97
CA ARG A 547 19.34 -6.97 -26.70
C ARG A 547 20.85 -7.25 -26.65
N LYS A 548 21.39 -7.62 -25.49
CA LYS A 548 22.81 -7.99 -25.33
C LYS A 548 23.21 -9.22 -26.15
N ARG A 549 22.30 -10.18 -26.37
CA ARG A 549 22.57 -11.33 -27.26
C ARG A 549 22.58 -10.91 -28.72
N LYS A 550 21.59 -10.14 -29.17
CA LYS A 550 21.56 -9.59 -30.53
C LYS A 550 22.79 -8.76 -30.88
N ASN A 551 23.30 -7.97 -29.94
CA ASN A 551 24.52 -7.16 -30.13
C ASN A 551 25.84 -7.95 -30.01
N LYS A 552 25.79 -9.25 -29.67
CA LYS A 552 26.96 -10.15 -29.68
C LYS A 552 26.99 -11.05 -30.93
N GLU A 553 25.89 -11.10 -31.67
CA GLU A 553 25.71 -11.88 -32.91
C GLU A 553 25.88 -11.01 -34.17
N ASN A 554 25.92 -9.68 -33.98
CA ASN A 554 26.43 -8.69 -34.93
C ASN A 554 27.81 -8.23 -34.47
#